data_AF-A0A6A2W3M7-F1
#
_entry.id   AF-A0A6A2W3M7-F1
#
_cell.length_a   1.000
_cell.length_b   1.000
_cell.length_c   1.000
_cell.angle_alpha   90.00
_cell.angle_beta   90.00
_cell.angle_gamma   90.00
#
_symmetry.space_group_name_H-M   'P 1'
#
loop_
_entity.id
_entity.type
_entity.pdbx_description
1 polymer ?
#
loop_
_entity_poly.entity_id
_entity_poly.type
_entity_poly.pdbx_seq_one_letter_code
_entity_poly.pdbx_strand_id
1 'polypeptide(L)'
;MTSYQRREQLIEIGRSLFASKGFEAVSVEEIAASAKVSKPIVYEHFGGKEGLYAVVVDREMRALTDALIGSLNDADAHPRQIVERAALALLTYIEENPEGFQVLVRDSPSTDPTGSFSSLLGDVSSKVEQILVEWFKRQHLPVKSAPYYAQMLVGMTVFTGQYWADRPKLGKEQLAALIVNLAWHGLSRLEAKPELRYEGSKAKRAREAAEKAEQKAEQKAKRAESNKGKTADAAGSRDGSSHDSATESDAAGDIDNTDGDDTDGGDATGVAVDSTDTNTGANPSGTVTTTPSVPTPEA
;
A
#
# COMPACT_ATOMS: atom_id res chain seq x y z
N MET A 1 -8.19 -38.26 27.01
CA MET A 1 -7.96 -37.00 26.29
C MET A 1 -9.31 -36.41 25.94
N THR A 2 -9.59 -35.16 26.29
CA THR A 2 -10.87 -34.51 25.96
C THR A 2 -10.91 -34.10 24.49
N SER A 3 -12.11 -33.81 23.96
CA SER A 3 -12.27 -33.25 22.60
C SER A 3 -11.46 -31.96 22.42
N TYR A 4 -11.46 -31.08 23.43
CA TYR A 4 -10.62 -29.89 23.46
C TYR A 4 -9.11 -30.20 23.38
N GLN A 5 -8.60 -31.10 24.22
CA GLN A 5 -7.19 -31.51 24.18
C GLN A 5 -6.78 -32.10 22.81
N ARG A 6 -7.69 -32.85 22.16
CA ARG A 6 -7.48 -33.38 20.81
C ARG A 6 -7.42 -32.27 19.76
N ARG A 7 -8.30 -31.28 19.84
CA ARG A 7 -8.30 -30.12 18.95
C ARG A 7 -6.97 -29.34 19.07
N GLU A 8 -6.50 -29.08 20.29
CA GLU A 8 -5.21 -28.41 20.52
C GLU A 8 -4.03 -29.25 19.99
N GLN A 9 -4.03 -30.58 20.21
CA GLN A 9 -3.02 -31.49 19.66
C GLN A 9 -2.94 -31.41 18.13
N LEU A 10 -4.09 -31.31 17.45
CA LEU A 10 -4.16 -31.21 15.99
C LEU A 10 -3.68 -29.84 15.48
N ILE A 11 -3.94 -28.76 16.20
CA ILE A 11 -3.43 -27.41 15.87
C ILE A 11 -1.90 -27.38 15.97
N GLU A 12 -1.33 -27.90 17.06
CA GLU A 12 0.13 -27.97 17.26
C GLU A 12 0.83 -28.77 16.14
N ILE A 13 0.31 -29.96 15.84
CA ILE A 13 0.87 -30.84 14.80
C ILE A 13 0.66 -30.24 13.40
N GLY A 14 -0.49 -29.61 13.17
CA GLY A 14 -0.76 -28.86 11.95
C GLY A 14 0.27 -27.76 11.74
N ARG A 15 0.51 -26.91 12.76
CA ARG A 15 1.49 -25.82 12.71
C ARG A 15 2.88 -26.32 12.32
N SER A 16 3.41 -27.33 12.99
CA SER A 16 4.76 -27.86 12.69
C SER A 16 4.87 -28.45 11.28
N LEU A 17 3.83 -29.16 10.81
CA LEU A 17 3.76 -29.67 9.43
C LEU A 17 3.69 -28.54 8.39
N PHE A 18 2.87 -27.53 8.62
CA PHE A 18 2.73 -26.38 7.71
C PHE A 18 3.99 -25.48 7.71
N ALA A 19 4.60 -25.26 8.87
CA ALA A 19 5.86 -24.51 9.00
C ALA A 19 6.97 -25.17 8.19
N SER A 20 7.19 -26.47 8.41
CA SER A 20 8.24 -27.23 7.72
C SER A 20 7.98 -27.43 6.23
N LYS A 21 6.82 -27.98 5.84
CA LYS A 21 6.56 -28.39 4.45
C LYS A 21 5.83 -27.36 3.59
N GLY A 22 5.04 -26.48 4.20
CA GLY A 22 4.13 -25.57 3.51
C GLY A 22 2.76 -26.20 3.21
N PHE A 23 1.74 -25.35 3.07
CA PHE A 23 0.33 -25.77 2.95
C PHE A 23 0.04 -26.79 1.85
N GLU A 24 0.64 -26.63 0.65
CA GLU A 24 0.37 -27.51 -0.49
C GLU A 24 0.93 -28.93 -0.29
N ALA A 25 2.08 -29.05 0.37
CA ALA A 25 2.75 -30.34 0.56
C ALA A 25 2.18 -31.18 1.71
N VAL A 26 1.35 -30.58 2.58
CA VAL A 26 0.72 -31.27 3.72
C VAL A 26 -0.62 -31.87 3.31
N SER A 27 -0.86 -33.10 3.75
CA SER A 27 -2.10 -33.86 3.51
C SER A 27 -2.85 -34.16 4.81
N VAL A 28 -4.17 -34.36 4.72
CA VAL A 28 -5.01 -34.75 5.89
C VAL A 28 -4.59 -36.12 6.42
N GLU A 29 -4.16 -37.01 5.52
CA GLU A 29 -3.50 -38.29 5.80
C GLU A 29 -2.33 -38.13 6.76
N GLU A 30 -1.40 -37.21 6.44
CA GLU A 30 -0.20 -36.97 7.23
C GLU A 30 -0.50 -36.31 8.57
N ILE A 31 -1.41 -35.33 8.61
CA ILE A 31 -1.87 -34.70 9.85
C ILE A 31 -2.47 -35.77 10.78
N ALA A 32 -3.36 -36.61 10.28
CA ALA A 32 -4.01 -37.66 11.05
C ALA A 32 -2.99 -38.70 11.56
N ALA A 33 -2.04 -39.13 10.71
CA ALA A 33 -0.99 -40.08 11.07
C ALA A 33 -0.06 -39.52 12.17
N SER A 34 0.42 -38.28 12.01
CA SER A 34 1.27 -37.59 12.99
C SER A 34 0.56 -37.39 14.33
N ALA A 35 -0.74 -37.06 14.31
CA ALA A 35 -1.56 -36.93 15.52
C ALA A 35 -2.02 -38.26 16.13
N LYS A 36 -1.77 -39.39 15.45
CA LYS A 36 -2.22 -40.74 15.84
C LYS A 36 -3.75 -40.82 15.98
N VAL A 37 -4.46 -40.21 15.04
CA VAL A 37 -5.93 -40.21 14.91
C VAL A 37 -6.36 -40.75 13.55
N SER A 38 -7.64 -41.05 13.38
CA SER A 38 -8.21 -41.38 12.06
C SER A 38 -8.55 -40.11 11.27
N LYS A 39 -8.52 -40.16 9.93
CA LYS A 39 -8.85 -39.01 9.07
C LYS A 39 -10.19 -38.34 9.41
N PRO A 40 -11.29 -39.09 9.70
CA PRO A 40 -12.57 -38.48 10.05
C PRO A 40 -12.51 -37.50 11.22
N ILE A 41 -11.60 -37.70 12.19
CA ILE A 41 -11.43 -36.79 13.34
C ILE A 41 -10.89 -35.42 12.90
N VAL A 42 -10.04 -35.37 11.86
CA VAL A 42 -9.56 -34.08 11.32
C VAL A 42 -10.68 -33.34 10.59
N TYR A 43 -11.50 -34.07 9.81
CA TYR A 43 -12.68 -33.50 9.16
C TYR A 43 -13.76 -33.07 10.15
N GLU A 44 -13.98 -33.81 11.24
CA GLU A 44 -14.93 -33.47 12.32
C GLU A 44 -14.55 -32.16 13.03
N HIS A 45 -13.26 -31.97 13.35
CA HIS A 45 -12.80 -30.79 14.07
C HIS A 45 -12.57 -29.54 13.20
N PHE A 46 -12.23 -29.71 11.91
CA PHE A 46 -11.71 -28.61 11.06
C PHE A 46 -12.23 -28.62 9.62
N GLY A 47 -13.02 -29.60 9.18
CA GLY A 47 -13.53 -29.69 7.81
C GLY A 47 -12.49 -30.05 6.73
N GLY A 48 -11.20 -30.14 7.06
CA GLY A 48 -10.12 -30.44 6.11
C GLY A 48 -8.77 -29.91 6.57
N LYS A 49 -7.77 -29.86 5.67
CA LYS A 49 -6.48 -29.22 5.97
C LYS A 49 -6.61 -27.69 5.91
N GLU A 50 -7.53 -27.20 5.10
CA GLU A 50 -7.86 -25.79 4.84
C GLU A 50 -8.34 -25.11 6.12
N GLY A 51 -9.33 -25.69 6.80
CA GLY A 51 -9.84 -25.15 8.06
C GLY A 51 -8.87 -25.32 9.23
N LEU A 52 -8.02 -26.36 9.22
CA LEU A 52 -6.93 -26.47 10.20
C LEU A 52 -5.88 -25.38 9.99
N TYR A 53 -5.49 -25.14 8.73
CA TYR A 53 -4.56 -24.07 8.36
C TYR A 53 -5.12 -22.69 8.75
N ALA A 54 -6.38 -22.41 8.45
CA ALA A 54 -7.04 -21.18 8.84
C ALA A 54 -7.05 -20.96 10.37
N VAL A 55 -7.30 -22.01 11.16
CA VAL A 55 -7.24 -21.93 12.64
C VAL A 55 -5.82 -21.72 13.16
N VAL A 56 -4.80 -22.29 12.53
CA VAL A 56 -3.39 -22.03 12.87
C VAL A 56 -3.04 -20.57 12.55
N VAL A 57 -3.31 -20.11 11.32
CA VAL A 57 -3.03 -18.73 10.89
C VAL A 57 -3.74 -17.71 11.77
N ASP A 58 -5.04 -17.88 12.04
CA ASP A 58 -5.82 -16.98 12.91
C ASP A 58 -5.24 -16.89 14.33
N ARG A 59 -4.82 -18.01 14.92
CA ARG A 59 -4.19 -18.03 16.25
C ARG A 59 -2.85 -17.29 16.27
N GLU A 60 -1.98 -17.61 15.32
CA GLU A 60 -0.64 -17.01 15.23
C GLU A 60 -0.73 -15.52 14.88
N MET A 61 -1.67 -15.15 13.99
CA MET A 61 -1.93 -13.76 13.62
C MET A 61 -2.40 -12.93 14.81
N ARG A 62 -3.34 -13.46 15.62
CA ARG A 62 -3.78 -12.79 16.86
C ARG A 62 -2.63 -12.60 17.84
N ALA A 63 -1.84 -13.65 18.10
CA ALA A 63 -0.70 -13.59 19.01
C ALA A 63 0.33 -12.51 18.60
N LEU A 64 0.66 -12.44 17.31
CA LEU A 64 1.55 -11.41 16.78
C LEU A 64 0.90 -10.01 16.79
N THR A 65 -0.39 -9.91 16.46
CA THR A 65 -1.15 -8.65 16.47
C THR A 65 -1.19 -8.05 17.88
N ASP A 66 -1.53 -8.86 18.88
CA ASP A 66 -1.59 -8.44 20.28
C ASP A 66 -0.22 -7.97 20.79
N ALA A 67 0.86 -8.69 20.43
CA ALA A 67 2.23 -8.30 20.77
C ALA A 67 2.64 -6.97 20.11
N LEU A 68 2.40 -6.81 18.81
CA LEU A 68 2.79 -5.61 18.07
C LEU A 68 1.93 -4.40 18.45
N ILE A 69 0.60 -4.49 18.37
CA ILE A 69 -0.29 -3.38 18.68
C ILE A 69 -0.19 -3.01 20.18
N GLY A 70 -0.06 -4.01 21.07
CA GLY A 70 0.20 -3.79 22.49
C GLY A 70 1.46 -2.96 22.74
N SER A 71 2.55 -3.21 22.00
CA SER A 71 3.81 -2.44 22.10
C SER A 71 3.70 -0.97 21.65
N LEU A 72 2.70 -0.65 20.82
CA LEU A 72 2.44 0.68 20.24
C LEU A 72 1.38 1.49 21.02
N ASN A 73 0.71 0.90 22.01
CA ASN A 73 -0.47 1.47 22.69
C ASN A 73 -0.15 2.47 23.82
N ASP A 74 0.92 3.23 23.67
CA ASP A 74 1.36 4.25 24.62
C ASP A 74 1.76 5.50 23.83
N ALA A 75 0.84 6.47 23.81
CA ALA A 75 0.91 7.67 23.00
C ALA A 75 1.80 8.77 23.60
N ASP A 76 2.14 8.66 24.89
CA ASP A 76 2.99 9.61 25.60
C ASP A 76 4.47 9.16 25.62
N ALA A 77 4.73 7.88 25.33
CA ALA A 77 6.09 7.37 25.15
C ALA A 77 6.87 8.11 24.06
N HIS A 78 8.18 8.25 24.31
CA HIS A 78 9.09 8.83 23.35
C HIS A 78 9.23 7.91 22.11
N PRO A 79 9.23 8.43 20.87
CA PRO A 79 9.20 7.60 19.65
C PRO A 79 10.28 6.50 19.58
N ARG A 80 11.47 6.76 20.14
CA ARG A 80 12.54 5.75 20.27
C ARG A 80 12.10 4.53 21.09
N GLN A 81 11.39 4.73 22.21
CA GLN A 81 10.89 3.66 23.07
C GLN A 81 9.78 2.87 22.40
N ILE A 82 8.97 3.52 21.55
CA ILE A 82 7.94 2.85 20.74
C ILE A 82 8.60 1.88 19.75
N VAL A 83 9.61 2.34 19.00
CA VAL A 83 10.37 1.48 18.06
C VAL A 83 11.10 0.35 18.80
N GLU A 84 11.67 0.63 19.97
CA GLU A 84 12.38 -0.35 20.81
C GLU A 84 11.44 -1.45 21.32
N ARG A 85 10.27 -1.09 21.86
CA ARG A 85 9.24 -2.06 22.29
C ARG A 85 8.70 -2.88 21.12
N ALA A 86 8.43 -2.25 19.97
CA ALA A 86 7.91 -2.95 18.79
C ALA A 86 8.93 -3.94 18.20
N ALA A 87 10.21 -3.55 18.12
CA ALA A 87 11.28 -4.44 17.68
C ALA A 87 11.47 -5.62 18.64
N LEU A 88 11.48 -5.38 19.96
CA LEU A 88 11.58 -6.45 20.96
C LEU A 88 10.36 -7.37 20.97
N ALA A 89 9.15 -6.84 20.77
CA ALA A 89 7.91 -7.63 20.69
C ALA A 89 7.94 -8.57 19.48
N LEU A 90 8.29 -8.06 18.29
CA LEU A 90 8.45 -8.89 17.08
C LEU A 90 9.49 -9.99 17.28
N LEU A 91 10.70 -9.62 17.72
CA LEU A 91 11.80 -10.57 17.85
C LEU A 91 11.56 -11.60 18.96
N THR A 92 10.85 -11.24 20.03
CA THR A 92 10.42 -12.19 21.07
C THR A 92 9.38 -13.16 20.53
N TYR A 93 8.39 -12.69 19.76
CA TYR A 93 7.43 -13.60 19.11
C TYR A 93 8.14 -14.58 18.15
N ILE A 94 9.09 -14.11 17.34
CA ILE A 94 9.89 -14.95 16.43
C ILE A 94 10.71 -15.99 17.21
N GLU A 95 11.32 -15.61 18.34
CA GLU A 95 12.12 -16.51 19.18
C GLU A 95 11.28 -17.59 19.86
N GLU A 96 10.11 -17.22 20.38
CA GLU A 96 9.21 -18.12 21.13
C GLU A 96 8.33 -18.98 20.22
N ASN A 97 7.99 -18.49 19.02
CA ASN A 97 7.05 -19.14 18.09
C ASN A 97 7.61 -19.22 16.65
N PRO A 98 8.81 -19.79 16.41
CA PRO A 98 9.45 -19.78 15.09
C PRO A 98 8.63 -20.51 14.03
N GLU A 99 7.97 -21.62 14.38
CA GLU A 99 7.06 -22.32 13.46
C GLU A 99 5.82 -21.49 13.11
N GLY A 100 5.24 -20.80 14.09
CA GLY A 100 4.09 -19.90 13.89
C GLY A 100 4.44 -18.76 12.96
N PHE A 101 5.57 -18.09 13.21
CA PHE A 101 6.09 -17.05 12.32
C PHE A 101 6.39 -17.56 10.90
N GLN A 102 6.94 -18.77 10.76
CA GLN A 102 7.19 -19.38 9.45
C GLN A 102 5.89 -19.69 8.68
N VAL A 103 4.81 -20.06 9.37
CA VAL A 103 3.47 -20.20 8.77
C VAL A 103 2.92 -18.85 8.32
N LEU A 104 3.08 -17.78 9.12
CA LEU A 104 2.59 -16.44 8.77
C LEU A 104 3.33 -15.81 7.58
N VAL A 105 4.65 -16.03 7.47
CA VAL A 105 5.51 -15.43 6.43
C VAL A 105 5.49 -16.24 5.12
N ARG A 106 5.06 -17.50 5.14
CA ARG A 106 4.80 -18.25 3.90
C ARG A 106 3.49 -17.75 3.28
N ASP A 107 3.61 -17.08 2.13
CA ASP A 107 2.48 -16.78 1.23
C ASP A 107 1.83 -18.08 0.71
N SER A 108 0.99 -18.68 1.54
CA SER A 108 -0.02 -19.65 1.11
C SER A 108 -1.18 -18.88 0.47
N PRO A 109 -1.81 -19.38 -0.62
CA PRO A 109 -2.96 -18.74 -1.23
C PRO A 109 -4.07 -18.54 -0.19
N SER A 110 -4.18 -17.31 0.30
CA SER A 110 -5.11 -16.95 1.34
C SER A 110 -6.49 -16.81 0.72
N THR A 111 -7.45 -17.63 1.17
CA THR A 111 -8.86 -17.51 0.76
C THR A 111 -9.52 -16.24 1.28
N ASP A 112 -8.86 -15.52 2.20
CA ASP A 112 -9.28 -14.22 2.72
C ASP A 112 -8.10 -13.23 2.72
N PRO A 113 -8.13 -12.14 1.91
CA PRO A 113 -7.09 -11.12 1.91
C PRO A 113 -7.03 -10.29 3.21
N THR A 114 -8.10 -10.24 3.99
CA THR A 114 -8.22 -9.31 5.13
C THR A 114 -7.41 -9.79 6.35
N GLY A 115 -7.26 -11.10 6.52
CA GLY A 115 -6.47 -11.71 7.61
C GLY A 115 -5.01 -12.03 7.26
N SER A 116 -4.43 -11.43 6.23
CA SER A 116 -3.07 -11.75 5.76
C SER A 116 -1.97 -11.05 6.60
N PHE A 117 -0.75 -11.61 6.58
CA PHE A 117 0.42 -10.99 7.23
C PHE A 117 0.71 -9.59 6.67
N SER A 118 0.58 -9.42 5.35
CA SER A 118 0.71 -8.13 4.66
C SER A 118 -0.33 -7.10 5.15
N SER A 119 -1.55 -7.53 5.48
CA SER A 119 -2.60 -6.67 6.03
C SER A 119 -2.22 -6.19 7.44
N LEU A 120 -1.74 -7.09 8.32
CA LEU A 120 -1.21 -6.72 9.64
C LEU A 120 -0.04 -5.73 9.52
N LEU A 121 0.89 -5.92 8.58
CA LEU A 121 1.97 -4.95 8.35
C LEU A 121 1.45 -3.58 7.90
N GLY A 122 0.34 -3.56 7.14
CA GLY A 122 -0.38 -2.33 6.78
C GLY A 122 -0.98 -1.61 7.99
N ASP A 123 -1.63 -2.34 8.90
CA ASP A 123 -2.22 -1.78 10.13
C ASP A 123 -1.15 -1.25 11.09
N VAL A 124 -0.07 -2.03 11.29
CA VAL A 124 1.09 -1.62 12.08
C VAL A 124 1.76 -0.38 11.46
N SER A 125 1.93 -0.34 10.15
CA SER A 125 2.47 0.84 9.45
C SER A 125 1.57 2.06 9.61
N SER A 126 0.25 1.89 9.54
CA SER A 126 -0.73 2.96 9.74
C SER A 126 -0.69 3.52 11.17
N LYS A 127 -0.49 2.65 12.17
CA LYS A 127 -0.30 3.07 13.58
C LYS A 127 1.01 3.82 13.78
N VAL A 128 2.11 3.34 13.19
CA VAL A 128 3.42 4.02 13.22
C VAL A 128 3.37 5.37 12.49
N GLU A 129 2.64 5.48 11.38
CA GLU A 129 2.42 6.74 10.67
C GLU A 129 1.75 7.78 11.56
N GLN A 130 0.67 7.44 12.26
CA GLN A 130 -0.03 8.36 13.17
C GLN A 130 0.91 8.93 14.24
N ILE A 131 1.78 8.08 14.80
CA ILE A 131 2.80 8.45 15.80
C ILE A 131 3.85 9.38 15.18
N LEU A 132 4.34 9.08 13.97
CA LEU A 132 5.30 9.94 13.25
C LEU A 132 4.70 11.28 12.83
N VAL A 133 3.44 11.33 12.39
CA VAL A 133 2.73 12.57 12.05
C VAL A 133 2.65 13.50 13.25
N GLU A 134 2.31 12.97 14.43
CA GLU A 134 2.26 13.76 15.66
C GLU A 134 3.65 14.24 16.10
N TRP A 135 4.68 13.38 16.01
CA TRP A 135 6.05 13.80 16.29
C TRP A 135 6.56 14.86 15.30
N PHE A 136 6.24 14.73 14.00
CA PHE A 136 6.67 15.68 12.96
C PHE A 136 6.04 17.06 13.17
N LYS A 137 4.76 17.15 13.59
CA LYS A 137 4.15 18.42 13.97
C LYS A 137 4.93 19.12 15.09
N ARG A 138 5.30 18.37 16.14
CA ARG A 138 6.06 18.89 17.30
C ARG A 138 7.48 19.34 16.95
N GLN A 139 8.06 18.80 15.88
CA GLN A 139 9.40 19.17 15.37
C GLN A 139 9.35 20.12 14.15
N HIS A 140 8.16 20.61 13.76
CA HIS A 140 7.95 21.44 12.56
C HIS A 140 8.45 20.78 11.24
N LEU A 141 8.40 19.45 11.16
CA LEU A 141 8.77 18.65 9.99
C LEU A 141 7.56 18.40 9.05
N PRO A 142 7.79 18.16 7.74
CA PRO A 142 6.72 17.98 6.77
C PRO A 142 6.00 16.63 6.93
N VAL A 143 4.81 16.63 7.56
CA VAL A 143 3.97 15.43 7.78
C VAL A 143 3.69 14.58 6.53
N LYS A 144 3.75 15.15 5.32
CA LYS A 144 3.55 14.43 4.04
C LYS A 144 4.56 13.30 3.81
N SER A 145 5.72 13.30 4.49
CA SER A 145 6.72 12.23 4.36
C SER A 145 6.60 11.13 5.42
N ALA A 146 5.76 11.32 6.45
CA ALA A 146 5.57 10.35 7.54
C ALA A 146 5.12 8.93 7.08
N PRO A 147 4.21 8.75 6.08
CA PRO A 147 3.82 7.42 5.61
C PRO A 147 5.01 6.59 5.10
N TYR A 148 5.90 7.24 4.35
CA TYR A 148 7.09 6.58 3.79
C TYR A 148 8.09 6.18 4.88
N TYR A 149 8.30 7.04 5.88
CA TYR A 149 9.15 6.70 7.02
C TYR A 149 8.55 5.58 7.88
N ALA A 150 7.22 5.54 8.06
CA ALA A 150 6.56 4.44 8.76
C ALA A 150 6.79 3.10 8.04
N GLN A 151 6.55 3.06 6.72
CA GLN A 151 6.82 1.90 5.87
C GLN A 151 8.29 1.47 5.91
N MET A 152 9.25 2.41 5.87
CA MET A 152 10.67 2.10 5.99
C MET A 152 11.03 1.47 7.35
N LEU A 153 10.47 1.96 8.46
CA LEU A 153 10.72 1.42 9.80
C LEU A 153 10.13 0.03 9.98
N VAL A 154 8.87 -0.17 9.58
CA VAL A 154 8.20 -1.48 9.67
C VAL A 154 8.90 -2.48 8.77
N GLY A 155 9.13 -2.13 7.50
CA GLY A 155 9.86 -2.98 6.55
C GLY A 155 11.24 -3.38 7.05
N MET A 156 12.06 -2.41 7.49
CA MET A 156 13.40 -2.69 8.04
C MET A 156 13.34 -3.65 9.23
N THR A 157 12.38 -3.45 10.15
CA THR A 157 12.24 -4.29 11.35
C THR A 157 11.81 -5.70 10.98
N VAL A 158 10.82 -5.85 10.09
CA VAL A 158 10.27 -7.15 9.67
C VAL A 158 11.26 -7.94 8.81
N PHE A 159 11.83 -7.34 7.76
CA PHE A 159 12.79 -8.04 6.90
C PHE A 159 14.06 -8.45 7.67
N THR A 160 14.51 -7.62 8.63
CA THR A 160 15.65 -7.97 9.49
C THR A 160 15.28 -9.11 10.46
N GLY A 161 14.06 -9.09 11.03
CA GLY A 161 13.53 -10.17 11.85
C GLY A 161 13.41 -11.50 11.09
N GLN A 162 12.92 -11.47 9.85
CA GLN A 162 12.86 -12.64 8.96
C GLN A 162 14.27 -13.21 8.69
N TYR A 163 15.22 -12.36 8.31
CA TYR A 163 16.61 -12.78 8.09
C TYR A 163 17.27 -13.38 9.35
N TRP A 164 16.91 -12.87 10.54
CA TRP A 164 17.39 -13.39 11.82
C TRP A 164 16.73 -14.70 12.22
N ALA A 165 15.45 -14.91 11.91
CA ALA A 165 14.72 -16.17 12.18
C ALA A 165 15.43 -17.38 11.56
N ASP A 166 15.92 -17.25 10.32
CA ASP A 166 16.71 -18.29 9.65
C ASP A 166 18.11 -18.51 10.27
N ARG A 167 18.64 -17.50 10.99
CA ARG A 167 20.07 -17.41 11.39
C ARG A 167 20.27 -16.66 12.72
N PRO A 168 19.74 -17.16 13.86
CA PRO A 168 19.82 -16.46 15.15
C PRO A 168 21.22 -16.53 15.77
N LYS A 169 22.15 -15.73 15.23
CA LYS A 169 23.55 -15.61 15.71
C LYS A 169 23.76 -14.51 16.76
N LEU A 170 22.82 -13.57 16.84
CA LEU A 170 22.81 -12.47 17.81
C LEU A 170 21.61 -12.69 18.74
N GLY A 171 21.71 -12.27 20.01
CA GLY A 171 20.54 -12.20 20.89
C GLY A 171 19.53 -11.16 20.38
N LYS A 172 18.24 -11.38 20.63
CA LYS A 172 17.16 -10.50 20.15
C LYS A 172 17.32 -9.06 20.63
N GLU A 173 17.83 -8.84 21.84
CA GLU A 173 18.10 -7.51 22.41
C GLU A 173 19.20 -6.79 21.63
N GLN A 174 20.24 -7.52 21.21
CA GLN A 174 21.33 -6.96 20.42
C GLN A 174 20.86 -6.60 19.01
N LEU A 175 19.97 -7.41 18.41
CA LEU A 175 19.38 -7.09 17.12
C LEU A 175 18.39 -5.91 17.20
N ALA A 176 17.53 -5.87 18.22
CA ALA A 176 16.66 -4.74 18.51
C ALA A 176 17.49 -3.46 18.68
N ALA A 177 18.60 -3.51 19.44
CA ALA A 177 19.50 -2.39 19.60
C ALA A 177 20.08 -1.89 18.25
N LEU A 178 20.46 -2.78 17.33
CA LEU A 178 20.92 -2.41 15.99
C LEU A 178 19.81 -1.72 15.17
N ILE A 179 18.59 -2.27 15.16
CA ILE A 179 17.42 -1.72 14.46
C ILE A 179 17.08 -0.33 15.02
N VAL A 180 16.97 -0.21 16.34
CA VAL A 180 16.67 1.06 17.04
C VAL A 180 17.77 2.08 16.82
N ASN A 181 19.05 1.67 16.84
CA ASN A 181 20.18 2.57 16.62
C ASN A 181 20.16 3.16 15.19
N LEU A 182 19.94 2.32 14.18
CA LEU A 182 19.83 2.77 12.79
C LEU A 182 18.59 3.67 12.57
N ALA A 183 17.42 3.24 13.05
CA ALA A 183 16.19 4.02 13.01
C ALA A 183 16.36 5.39 13.68
N TRP A 184 16.87 5.42 14.90
CA TRP A 184 16.99 6.64 15.69
C TRP A 184 18.02 7.61 15.10
N HIS A 185 19.19 7.14 14.68
CA HIS A 185 20.20 8.01 14.06
C HIS A 185 19.82 8.51 12.67
N GLY A 186 18.96 7.79 11.93
CA GLY A 186 18.31 8.29 10.72
C GLY A 186 17.27 9.37 11.02
N LEU A 187 16.26 9.05 11.86
CA LEU A 187 15.14 9.95 12.16
C LEU A 187 15.55 11.24 12.89
N SER A 188 16.55 11.18 13.78
CA SER A 188 17.03 12.34 14.54
C SER A 188 17.82 13.36 13.71
N ARG A 189 18.11 13.06 12.43
CA ARG A 189 18.87 13.93 11.51
C ARG A 189 18.14 14.19 10.19
N LEU A 190 16.81 14.11 10.18
CA LEU A 190 16.01 14.39 9.00
C LEU A 190 16.11 15.88 8.58
N GLU A 191 16.45 16.11 7.33
CA GLU A 191 16.35 17.40 6.67
C GLU A 191 14.88 17.65 6.26
N ALA A 192 14.37 18.88 6.45
CA ALA A 192 12.98 19.22 6.09
C ALA A 192 12.71 19.16 4.56
N LYS A 193 13.77 19.18 3.75
CA LYS A 193 13.75 18.93 2.31
C LYS A 193 15.00 18.09 1.97
N PRO A 194 14.92 16.76 2.00
CA PRO A 194 16.08 15.91 1.72
C PRO A 194 16.44 15.98 0.24
N GLU A 195 17.73 16.20 -0.07
CA GLU A 195 18.23 16.29 -1.45
C GLU A 195 19.18 15.14 -1.80
N LEU A 196 19.03 14.57 -3.00
CA LEU A 196 19.95 13.56 -3.53
C LEU A 196 21.28 14.22 -3.95
N ARG A 197 22.34 13.95 -3.19
CA ARG A 197 23.70 14.47 -3.46
C ARG A 197 24.40 13.79 -4.64
N TYR A 198 23.87 12.65 -5.10
CA TYR A 198 24.32 11.93 -6.30
C TYR A 198 23.09 11.59 -7.15
N GLU A 199 22.90 12.31 -8.25
CA GLU A 199 21.81 12.06 -9.20
C GLU A 199 22.35 11.48 -10.51
N GLY A 200 21.59 10.53 -11.10
CA GLY A 200 21.90 10.02 -12.43
C GLY A 200 21.73 11.11 -13.50
N SER A 201 22.55 11.08 -14.56
CA SER A 201 22.56 12.10 -15.62
C SER A 201 21.20 12.39 -16.27
N LYS A 202 20.30 11.40 -16.32
CA LYS A 202 18.92 11.54 -16.79
C LYS A 202 18.03 12.32 -15.81
N ALA A 203 18.17 12.08 -14.50
CA ALA A 203 17.44 12.81 -13.46
C ALA A 203 17.86 14.28 -13.41
N LYS A 204 19.18 14.54 -13.47
CA LYS A 204 19.74 15.89 -13.57
C LYS A 204 19.14 16.71 -14.72
N ARG A 205 19.14 16.14 -15.93
CA ARG A 205 18.57 16.80 -17.12
C ARG A 205 17.06 17.06 -16.98
N ALA A 206 16.32 16.17 -16.32
CA ALA A 206 14.89 16.37 -16.07
C ALA A 206 14.64 17.51 -15.06
N ARG A 207 15.43 17.57 -13.98
CA ARG A 207 15.39 18.67 -13.00
C ARG A 207 15.73 20.02 -13.65
N GLU A 208 16.85 20.11 -14.37
CA GLU A 208 17.26 21.33 -15.08
C GLU A 208 16.20 21.79 -16.10
N ALA A 209 15.49 20.86 -16.75
CA ALA A 209 14.40 21.19 -17.67
C ALA A 209 13.15 21.71 -16.94
N ALA A 210 12.79 21.12 -15.79
CA ALA A 210 11.68 21.56 -14.96
C ALA A 210 11.93 22.97 -14.37
N GLU A 211 13.11 23.22 -13.79
CA GLU A 211 13.49 24.55 -13.26
C GLU A 211 13.48 25.62 -14.37
N LYS A 212 13.95 25.29 -15.58
CA LYS A 212 13.88 26.20 -16.74
C LYS A 212 12.45 26.44 -17.23
N ALA A 213 11.53 25.48 -17.07
CA ALA A 213 10.13 25.64 -17.44
C ALA A 213 9.39 26.54 -16.43
N GLU A 214 9.63 26.33 -15.12
CA GLU A 214 9.07 27.13 -14.03
C GLU A 214 9.53 28.60 -14.11
N GLN A 215 10.84 28.84 -14.28
CA GLN A 215 11.39 30.18 -14.48
C GLN A 215 10.80 30.89 -15.71
N LYS A 216 10.59 30.17 -16.82
CA LYS A 216 9.92 30.71 -18.01
C LYS A 216 8.45 31.04 -17.76
N ALA A 217 7.74 30.21 -16.98
CA ALA A 217 6.35 30.45 -16.61
C ALA A 217 6.22 31.71 -15.73
N GLU A 218 7.03 31.85 -14.68
CA GLU A 218 7.07 33.06 -13.85
C GLU A 218 7.41 34.31 -14.67
N GLN A 219 8.42 34.23 -15.53
CA GLN A 219 8.86 35.37 -16.34
C GLN A 219 7.79 35.77 -17.38
N LYS A 220 7.01 34.81 -17.88
CA LYS A 220 5.83 35.08 -18.73
C LYS A 220 4.68 35.71 -17.93
N ALA A 221 4.42 35.26 -16.70
CA ALA A 221 3.42 35.85 -15.81
C ALA A 221 3.76 37.31 -15.46
N LYS A 222 4.99 37.57 -15.00
CA LYS A 222 5.50 38.92 -14.68
C LYS A 222 5.43 39.87 -15.89
N ARG A 223 5.68 39.36 -17.10
CA ARG A 223 5.51 40.14 -18.36
C ARG A 223 4.03 40.43 -18.66
N ALA A 224 3.12 39.49 -18.42
CA ALA A 224 1.69 39.69 -18.64
C ALA A 224 1.12 40.75 -17.68
N GLU A 225 1.52 40.74 -16.40
CA GLU A 225 1.12 41.76 -15.41
C GLU A 225 1.67 43.15 -15.77
N SER A 226 2.95 43.25 -16.13
CA SER A 226 3.57 44.51 -16.56
C SER A 226 2.88 45.12 -17.80
N ASN A 227 2.46 44.28 -18.75
CA ASN A 227 1.73 44.74 -19.94
C ASN A 227 0.31 45.22 -19.59
N LYS A 228 -0.34 44.59 -18.60
CA LYS A 228 -1.68 44.97 -18.12
C LYS A 228 -1.70 46.33 -17.41
N GLY A 229 -0.62 46.67 -16.69
CA GLY A 229 -0.41 48.01 -16.13
C GLY A 229 -0.28 49.08 -17.23
N LYS A 230 0.56 48.82 -18.24
CA LYS A 230 0.77 49.76 -19.36
C LYS A 230 -0.49 50.07 -20.18
N THR A 231 -1.43 49.13 -20.27
CA THR A 231 -2.73 49.37 -20.93
C THR A 231 -3.69 50.24 -20.11
N ALA A 232 -3.52 50.35 -18.79
CA ALA A 232 -4.34 51.23 -17.95
C ALA A 232 -3.93 52.71 -18.10
N ASP A 233 -2.62 53.00 -18.08
CA ASP A 233 -2.11 54.38 -18.28
C ASP A 233 -2.45 54.95 -19.67
N ALA A 234 -2.54 54.09 -20.69
CA ALA A 234 -2.90 54.51 -22.05
C ALA A 234 -4.38 54.88 -22.23
N ALA A 235 -5.27 54.45 -21.33
CA ALA A 235 -6.72 54.70 -21.42
C ALA A 235 -7.12 56.08 -20.87
N GLY A 236 -6.27 56.75 -20.09
CA GLY A 236 -6.58 58.02 -19.42
C GLY A 236 -6.45 59.30 -20.27
N SER A 237 -6.14 59.21 -21.58
CA SER A 237 -5.72 60.36 -22.39
C SER A 237 -6.45 60.52 -23.75
N ARG A 238 -7.65 59.94 -23.90
CA ARG A 238 -8.50 60.17 -25.09
C ARG A 238 -9.98 60.29 -24.72
N ASP A 239 -10.34 61.51 -24.31
CA ASP A 239 -11.72 61.99 -24.33
C ASP A 239 -11.79 63.23 -25.25
N GLY A 240 -12.89 63.39 -25.98
CA GLY A 240 -13.14 64.54 -26.86
C GLY A 240 -13.59 64.22 -28.29
N SER A 241 -14.90 64.42 -28.53
CA SER A 241 -15.54 64.65 -29.85
C SER A 241 -15.67 63.45 -30.81
N SER A 242 -16.78 63.21 -31.52
CA SER A 242 -18.17 63.75 -31.47
C SER A 242 -19.06 63.05 -32.51
N HIS A 243 -20.37 62.96 -32.24
CA HIS A 243 -21.51 62.70 -33.15
C HIS A 243 -21.49 61.43 -34.05
N ASP A 244 -22.50 60.55 -34.06
CA ASP A 244 -23.98 60.69 -34.15
C ASP A 244 -24.51 60.58 -35.59
N SER A 245 -25.12 59.44 -35.91
CA SER A 245 -26.41 59.28 -36.61
C SER A 245 -26.58 57.82 -37.06
N ALA A 246 -27.83 57.34 -37.07
CA ALA A 246 -28.20 55.97 -37.42
C ALA A 246 -28.80 55.88 -38.83
N THR A 247 -28.77 54.68 -39.45
CA THR A 247 -29.90 54.09 -40.19
C THR A 247 -29.69 52.60 -40.50
N GLU A 248 -30.79 51.91 -40.79
CA GLU A 248 -30.92 50.45 -41.01
C GLU A 248 -30.71 50.03 -42.49
N SER A 249 -30.97 48.74 -42.77
CA SER A 249 -31.09 48.07 -44.10
C SER A 249 -29.75 47.66 -44.78
N ASP A 250 -29.63 46.57 -45.54
CA ASP A 250 -30.52 45.41 -45.74
C ASP A 250 -29.75 44.21 -46.36
N ALA A 251 -30.43 43.05 -46.45
CA ALA A 251 -30.29 41.99 -47.47
C ALA A 251 -28.95 41.25 -47.79
N ALA A 252 -28.95 39.94 -47.50
CA ALA A 252 -28.81 38.78 -48.41
C ALA A 252 -27.72 38.64 -49.51
N GLY A 253 -27.30 37.36 -49.75
CA GLY A 253 -26.42 36.89 -50.84
C GLY A 253 -25.11 36.29 -50.28
N ASP A 254 -24.82 34.99 -50.20
CA ASP A 254 -25.08 33.78 -51.04
C ASP A 254 -24.02 33.52 -52.14
N ILE A 255 -23.71 32.23 -52.34
CA ILE A 255 -22.98 31.56 -53.44
C ILE A 255 -21.42 31.46 -53.42
N ASP A 256 -20.97 30.21 -53.61
CA ASP A 256 -19.69 29.60 -54.09
C ASP A 256 -18.33 29.88 -53.38
N ASN A 257 -17.46 28.87 -53.09
CA ASN A 257 -16.83 27.81 -53.93
C ASN A 257 -15.75 28.47 -54.85
N THR A 258 -14.49 28.03 -54.95
CA THR A 258 -13.97 26.67 -55.24
C THR A 258 -12.46 26.52 -54.92
N ASP A 259 -12.06 25.26 -54.67
CA ASP A 259 -10.92 24.47 -55.21
C ASP A 259 -9.42 24.80 -54.99
N GLY A 260 -8.61 23.73 -55.12
CA GLY A 260 -7.14 23.66 -54.95
C GLY A 260 -6.77 22.97 -53.62
N ASP A 261 -6.65 21.64 -53.52
CA ASP A 261 -5.85 20.70 -54.35
C ASP A 261 -4.38 21.16 -54.44
N ASP A 262 -3.35 20.37 -54.14
CA ASP A 262 -3.11 18.92 -54.33
C ASP A 262 -2.21 18.41 -53.16
N THR A 263 -2.34 17.18 -52.61
CA THR A 263 -1.71 15.89 -53.04
C THR A 263 -0.17 15.92 -53.17
N ASP A 264 0.61 14.85 -52.95
CA ASP A 264 0.46 13.52 -52.33
C ASP A 264 1.89 12.92 -52.14
N GLY A 265 2.01 11.78 -51.44
CA GLY A 265 3.11 10.84 -51.61
C GLY A 265 4.22 10.91 -50.55
N GLY A 266 4.61 9.82 -49.90
CA GLY A 266 4.10 8.44 -49.98
C GLY A 266 5.17 7.41 -49.58
N ASP A 267 4.70 6.24 -49.13
CA ASP A 267 5.45 4.98 -48.94
C ASP A 267 6.61 4.90 -47.91
N ALA A 268 6.92 3.74 -47.31
CA ALA A 268 6.14 2.51 -47.03
C ALA A 268 6.98 1.53 -46.17
N THR A 269 6.40 0.36 -45.86
CA THR A 269 6.96 -0.81 -45.14
C THR A 269 7.06 -0.59 -43.61
N GLY A 270 6.49 -1.42 -42.74
CA GLY A 270 6.22 -2.88 -42.77
C GLY A 270 7.03 -3.48 -41.60
N VAL A 271 6.52 -4.30 -40.68
CA VAL A 271 5.63 -5.46 -40.78
C VAL A 271 4.84 -5.67 -39.47
N ALA A 272 3.69 -6.35 -39.56
CA ALA A 272 2.86 -7.00 -38.53
C ALA A 272 3.65 -7.93 -37.54
N VAL A 273 3.13 -8.67 -36.55
CA VAL A 273 1.81 -9.21 -36.09
C VAL A 273 1.95 -9.49 -34.56
N ASP A 274 0.98 -9.85 -33.71
CA ASP A 274 -0.49 -10.02 -33.72
C ASP A 274 -1.03 -9.95 -32.26
N SER A 275 -2.35 -9.78 -32.04
CA SER A 275 -3.15 -10.47 -30.98
C SER A 275 -4.63 -10.07 -31.04
N THR A 276 -5.50 -11.07 -31.13
CA THR A 276 -6.94 -10.93 -31.45
C THR A 276 -7.85 -10.54 -30.29
N ASP A 277 -8.83 -9.70 -30.61
CA ASP A 277 -10.11 -9.59 -29.87
C ASP A 277 -10.94 -10.89 -30.01
N THR A 278 -11.56 -11.35 -28.91
CA THR A 278 -12.83 -12.08 -28.98
C THR A 278 -13.73 -11.71 -27.80
N ASN A 279 -14.70 -10.84 -28.07
CA ASN A 279 -15.86 -10.57 -27.21
C ASN A 279 -17.12 -11.12 -27.90
N THR A 280 -18.03 -11.77 -27.15
CA THR A 280 -19.51 -11.60 -27.19
C THR A 280 -20.27 -12.86 -26.71
N GLY A 281 -21.27 -12.65 -25.84
CA GLY A 281 -22.32 -13.63 -25.43
C GLY A 281 -22.51 -13.67 -23.91
N ALA A 282 -23.42 -12.93 -23.26
CA ALA A 282 -24.90 -12.97 -23.34
C ALA A 282 -25.47 -14.37 -23.01
N ASN A 283 -26.45 -14.59 -22.11
CA ASN A 283 -27.36 -13.69 -21.39
C ASN A 283 -27.79 -14.32 -19.99
N PRO A 284 -29.00 -14.18 -19.37
CA PRO A 284 -29.08 -13.77 -17.95
C PRO A 284 -29.83 -14.75 -17.01
N SER A 285 -29.90 -14.45 -15.71
CA SER A 285 -31.12 -14.47 -14.85
C SER A 285 -30.83 -14.59 -13.35
N GLY A 286 -31.72 -14.06 -12.49
CA GLY A 286 -31.98 -14.67 -11.19
C GLY A 286 -31.54 -13.95 -9.90
N THR A 287 -31.90 -12.69 -9.71
CA THR A 287 -31.92 -12.10 -8.36
C THR A 287 -33.04 -12.73 -7.52
N VAL A 288 -32.70 -13.56 -6.52
CA VAL A 288 -33.65 -14.05 -5.51
C VAL A 288 -33.31 -13.43 -4.16
N THR A 289 -34.12 -12.46 -3.75
CA THR A 289 -34.07 -11.88 -2.40
C THR A 289 -34.65 -12.86 -1.39
N THR A 290 -33.85 -13.35 -0.45
CA THR A 290 -34.33 -14.12 0.71
C THR A 290 -34.12 -13.31 2.00
N THR A 291 -35.22 -12.85 2.57
CA THR A 291 -35.27 -12.27 3.93
C THR A 291 -35.05 -13.35 4.99
N PRO A 292 -34.21 -13.12 6.02
CA PRO A 292 -34.13 -14.03 7.16
C PRO A 292 -35.38 -13.90 8.04
N SER A 293 -36.05 -15.04 8.29
CA SER A 293 -37.22 -15.10 9.18
C SER A 293 -36.76 -15.34 10.62
N VAL A 294 -37.31 -14.57 11.57
CA VAL A 294 -37.01 -14.68 13.00
C VAL A 294 -37.92 -15.74 13.65
N PRO A 295 -37.38 -16.72 14.41
CA PRO A 295 -38.19 -17.54 15.30
C PRO A 295 -38.37 -16.88 16.67
N THR A 296 -39.61 -16.63 17.05
CA THR A 296 -40.02 -16.30 18.43
C THR A 296 -39.96 -17.57 19.31
N PRO A 297 -39.53 -17.51 20.58
CA PRO A 297 -39.60 -18.66 21.48
C PRO A 297 -41.03 -18.93 21.97
N GLU A 298 -41.42 -20.21 22.04
CA GLU A 298 -42.59 -20.69 22.79
C GLU A 298 -42.15 -21.40 24.08
N ALA A 299 -42.94 -21.16 25.15
CA ALA A 299 -42.97 -21.83 26.46
C ALA A 299 -41.71 -21.74 27.35
#